data_AF-A0A814BHU2-F1
#
_entry.id   AF-A0A814BHU2-F1
#
_cell.length_a   1.000
_cell.length_b   1.000
_cell.length_c   1.000
_cell.angle_alpha   90.00
_cell.angle_beta   90.00
_cell.angle_gamma   90.00
#
_symmetry.space_group_name_H-M   'P 1'
#
loop_
_entity.id
_entity.type
_entity.pdbx_description
1 polymer ?
#
loop_
_entity_poly.entity_id
_entity_poly.type
_entity_poly.pdbx_seq_one_letter_code
_entity_poly.pdbx_strand_id
1 'polypeptide(L)'
;MLYGWNFDHYLSDAYGFMLQTYSIPFCKFCSFLNYFTAQVSAWLRVFICLDRYLSLSHRHKTWFSQSRNVLIIIIFIIIVFTIINFHFFLFACYYNEHGTMDAQARHYQIYSLWDYMNLGLYNCAPFIFMIVFNSGVIYHLIYLRQTNTIQKS
;
A
#
# COMPACT_ATOMS: atom_id res chain seq x y z
N MET A 1 -1.72 7.83 9.89
CA MET A 1 -2.53 6.61 9.64
C MET A 1 -4.03 6.92 9.72
N LEU A 2 -4.69 7.20 8.60
CA LEU A 2 -6.07 7.70 8.63
C LEU A 2 -7.10 6.65 9.13
N TYR A 3 -6.96 5.40 8.70
CA TYR A 3 -7.95 4.35 8.98
C TYR A 3 -7.90 3.84 10.42
N GLY A 4 -6.72 3.51 10.95
CA GLY A 4 -6.61 3.12 12.36
C GLY A 4 -6.94 4.26 13.31
N TRP A 5 -6.55 5.50 12.98
CA TRP A 5 -6.93 6.67 13.78
C TRP A 5 -8.45 6.89 13.80
N ASN A 6 -9.12 6.81 12.66
CA ASN A 6 -10.59 6.90 12.60
C ASN A 6 -11.27 5.78 13.39
N PHE A 7 -10.72 4.57 13.35
CA PHE A 7 -11.30 3.42 14.05
C PHE A 7 -11.09 3.51 15.56
N ASP A 8 -9.90 3.92 16.01
CA ASP A 8 -9.64 4.23 17.42
C ASP A 8 -10.50 5.39 17.91
N HIS A 9 -10.72 6.43 17.09
CA HIS A 9 -11.57 7.56 17.46
C HIS A 9 -13.03 7.14 17.62
N TYR A 10 -13.56 6.34 16.69
CA TYR A 10 -14.91 5.79 16.79
C TYR A 10 -15.09 4.89 18.03
N LEU A 11 -14.13 4.00 18.31
CA LEU A 11 -14.21 3.10 19.46
C LEU A 11 -14.03 3.83 20.79
N SER A 12 -13.19 4.86 20.81
CA SER A 12 -13.03 5.73 21.97
C SER A 12 -14.34 6.45 22.29
N ASP A 13 -15.03 6.97 21.28
CA ASP A 13 -16.27 7.72 21.46
C ASP A 13 -17.47 6.81 21.81
N ALA A 14 -17.56 5.63 21.17
CA ALA A 14 -18.68 4.70 21.37
C ALA A 14 -18.53 3.78 22.60
N TYR A 15 -17.31 3.36 22.94
CA TYR A 15 -17.07 2.31 23.95
C TYR A 15 -16.02 2.67 25.01
N GLY A 16 -15.37 3.84 24.92
CA GLY A 16 -14.41 4.30 25.91
C GLY A 16 -13.07 3.56 25.92
N PHE A 17 -12.76 2.77 24.88
CA PHE A 17 -11.48 2.08 24.75
C PHE A 17 -10.83 2.35 23.39
N MET A 18 -9.49 2.36 23.37
CA MET A 18 -8.68 2.42 22.14
C MET A 18 -8.07 1.04 21.87
N LEU A 19 -7.98 0.63 20.61
CA LEU A 19 -7.44 -0.70 20.24
C LEU A 19 -5.96 -0.80 20.55
N GLN A 20 -5.25 0.33 20.48
CA GLN A 20 -3.84 0.42 20.86
C GLN A 20 -3.59 0.11 22.34
N THR A 21 -4.59 0.30 23.21
CA THR A 21 -4.46 0.11 24.66
C THR A 21 -5.20 -1.12 25.20
N TYR A 22 -5.86 -1.91 24.34
CA TYR A 22 -6.61 -3.10 24.77
C TYR A 22 -5.69 -4.27 25.16
N SER A 23 -4.76 -4.63 24.27
CA SER A 23 -3.74 -5.63 24.55
C SER A 23 -2.53 -5.44 23.65
N ILE A 24 -1.33 -5.75 24.15
CA ILE A 24 -0.07 -5.70 23.38
C ILE A 24 -0.13 -6.50 22.06
N PRO A 25 -0.56 -7.78 22.03
CA PRO A 25 -0.60 -8.53 20.78
C PRO A 25 -1.55 -7.89 19.75
N PHE A 26 -2.67 -7.33 20.21
CA PHE A 26 -3.62 -6.66 19.34
C PHE A 26 -3.07 -5.32 18.81
N CYS A 27 -2.40 -4.54 19.66
CA CYS A 27 -1.72 -3.30 19.27
C CYS A 27 -0.66 -3.56 18.18
N LYS A 28 0.16 -4.61 18.35
CA LYS A 28 1.16 -5.05 17.36
C LYS A 28 0.53 -5.41 16.02
N PHE A 29 -0.52 -6.23 16.06
CA PHE A 29 -1.23 -6.67 14.86
C PHE A 29 -1.90 -5.51 14.10
N CYS A 30 -2.61 -4.63 14.81
CA CYS A 30 -3.24 -3.46 14.21
C CYS A 30 -2.23 -2.47 13.65
N SER A 31 -1.11 -2.25 14.34
CA SER A 31 -0.02 -1.38 13.86
C SER A 31 0.57 -1.91 12.56
N PHE A 32 0.83 -3.22 12.48
CA PHE A 32 1.26 -3.88 11.25
C PHE A 32 0.26 -3.69 10.12
N LEU A 33 -1.02 -4.02 10.35
CA LEU A 33 -2.06 -3.95 9.32
C LEU A 33 -2.21 -2.54 8.75
N ASN A 34 -2.10 -1.51 9.58
CA ASN A 34 -2.31 -0.13 9.17
C ASN A 34 -1.29 0.35 8.12
N TYR A 35 -0.04 -0.09 8.24
CA TYR A 35 1.00 0.19 7.23
C TYR A 35 0.98 -0.80 6.08
N PHE A 36 0.90 -2.09 6.39
CA PHE A 36 0.96 -3.16 5.41
C PHE A 36 -0.16 -3.06 4.37
N THR A 37 -1.42 -2.91 4.81
CA THR A 37 -2.57 -2.88 3.91
C THR A 37 -2.55 -1.67 2.99
N ALA A 38 -2.17 -0.50 3.52
CA ALA A 38 -2.05 0.74 2.76
C ALA A 38 -0.97 0.61 1.66
N GLN A 39 0.23 0.17 2.03
CA GLN A 39 1.34 0.00 1.09
C GLN A 39 1.03 -1.04 0.00
N VAL A 40 0.53 -2.23 0.38
CA VAL A 40 0.15 -3.26 -0.59
C VAL A 40 -0.93 -2.74 -1.53
N SER A 41 -1.98 -2.08 -1.02
CA SER A 41 -3.06 -1.54 -1.87
C SER A 41 -2.54 -0.52 -2.89
N ALA A 42 -1.66 0.38 -2.48
CA ALA A 42 -1.10 1.39 -3.38
C ALA A 42 -0.26 0.76 -4.50
N TRP A 43 0.61 -0.20 -4.17
CA TRP A 43 1.45 -0.86 -5.16
C TRP A 43 0.70 -1.81 -6.08
N LEU A 44 -0.36 -2.46 -5.59
CA LEU A 44 -1.26 -3.23 -6.47
C LEU A 44 -1.96 -2.32 -7.48
N ARG A 45 -2.37 -1.10 -7.10
CA ARG A 45 -2.94 -0.12 -8.05
C ARG A 45 -1.94 0.30 -9.11
N VAL A 46 -0.69 0.56 -8.71
CA VAL A 46 0.41 0.86 -9.65
C VAL A 46 0.58 -0.28 -10.65
N PHE A 47 0.60 -1.52 -10.16
CA PHE A 47 0.75 -2.70 -10.99
C PHE A 47 -0.42 -2.87 -11.98
N ILE A 48 -1.67 -2.62 -11.56
CA ILE A 48 -2.83 -2.62 -12.45
C ILE A 48 -2.69 -1.56 -13.56
N CYS A 49 -2.19 -0.37 -13.24
CA CYS A 49 -1.94 0.67 -14.24
C CYS A 49 -0.83 0.26 -15.22
N LEU A 50 0.24 -0.37 -14.73
CA LEU A 50 1.31 -0.90 -15.58
C LEU A 50 0.81 -1.99 -16.51
N ASP A 51 0.02 -2.95 -16.01
CA ASP A 51 -0.56 -4.04 -16.82
C ASP A 51 -1.42 -3.48 -17.96
N ARG A 52 -2.30 -2.50 -17.65
CA ARG A 52 -3.10 -1.79 -18.66
C ARG A 52 -2.24 -1.07 -19.70
N TYR A 53 -1.18 -0.38 -19.26
CA TYR A 53 -0.25 0.30 -20.15
C TYR A 53 0.44 -0.68 -21.10
N LEU A 54 0.99 -1.79 -20.58
CA LEU A 54 1.67 -2.80 -21.38
C LEU A 54 0.71 -3.49 -22.36
N SER A 55 -0.52 -3.79 -21.93
CA SER A 55 -1.54 -4.40 -22.78
C SER A 55 -1.94 -3.52 -23.97
N LEU A 56 -1.92 -2.19 -23.81
CA LEU A 56 -2.24 -1.23 -24.88
C LEU A 56 -1.03 -0.88 -25.76
N SER A 57 0.15 -0.78 -25.16
CA SER A 57 1.39 -0.43 -25.87
C SER A 57 1.90 -1.58 -26.74
N HIS A 58 1.77 -2.82 -26.28
CA HIS A 58 2.26 -4.00 -27.01
C HIS A 58 1.11 -4.85 -27.55
N ARG A 59 1.06 -4.98 -28.87
CA ARG A 59 0.04 -5.77 -29.58
C ARG A 59 0.19 -7.29 -29.39
N HIS A 60 1.36 -7.75 -28.93
CA HIS A 60 1.62 -9.14 -28.59
C HIS A 60 1.45 -9.38 -27.09
N LYS A 61 0.88 -10.54 -26.72
CA LYS A 61 0.74 -10.98 -25.32
C LYS A 61 2.10 -10.93 -24.63
N THR A 62 2.31 -9.92 -23.81
CA THR A 62 3.50 -9.83 -22.95
C THR A 62 3.43 -10.95 -21.92
N TRP A 63 4.58 -11.48 -21.51
CA TRP A 63 4.66 -12.50 -20.45
C TRP A 63 3.96 -12.04 -19.16
N PHE A 64 3.99 -10.72 -18.90
CA PHE A 64 3.29 -10.05 -17.80
C PHE A 64 1.76 -10.18 -17.84
N SER A 65 1.16 -10.39 -19.01
CA SER A 65 -0.30 -10.48 -19.16
C SER A 65 -0.86 -11.89 -18.90
N GLN A 66 0.00 -12.90 -18.69
CA GLN A 66 -0.46 -14.24 -18.36
C GLN A 66 -0.95 -14.32 -16.91
N SER A 67 -2.15 -14.87 -16.70
CA SER A 67 -2.80 -14.95 -15.38
C SER A 67 -1.95 -15.60 -14.30
N ARG A 68 -1.17 -16.63 -14.64
CA ARG A 68 -0.23 -17.28 -13.71
C ARG A 68 0.87 -16.32 -13.23
N ASN A 69 1.45 -15.55 -14.15
CA ASN A 69 2.54 -14.62 -13.82
C ASN A 69 2.02 -13.41 -13.04
N VAL A 70 0.83 -12.91 -13.38
CA VAL A 70 0.13 -11.87 -12.61
C VAL A 70 -0.04 -12.30 -11.16
N LEU A 71 -0.49 -13.53 -10.91
CA LEU A 71 -0.69 -14.05 -9.56
C LEU A 71 0.64 -14.18 -8.81
N ILE A 72 1.71 -14.64 -9.48
CA ILE A 72 3.06 -14.69 -8.90
C ILE A 72 3.53 -13.28 -8.49
N ILE A 73 3.31 -12.27 -9.33
CA ILE A 73 3.72 -10.89 -9.03
C ILE A 73 2.91 -10.31 -7.86
N ILE A 74 1.60 -10.55 -7.81
CA ILE A 74 0.75 -10.12 -6.69
C ILE A 74 1.24 -10.74 -5.38
N ILE A 75 1.50 -12.05 -5.36
CA ILE A 75 2.04 -12.75 -4.19
C ILE A 75 3.39 -12.18 -3.81
N PHE A 76 4.26 -11.93 -4.79
CA PHE A 76 5.58 -11.34 -4.55
C PHE A 76 5.48 -9.95 -3.91
N ILE A 77 4.61 -9.06 -4.40
CA ILE A 77 4.36 -7.74 -3.80
C ILE A 77 3.91 -7.89 -2.35
N ILE A 78 2.96 -8.78 -2.07
CA ILE A 78 2.46 -9.05 -0.72
C ILE A 78 3.59 -9.52 0.20
N ILE A 79 4.42 -10.48 -0.23
CA ILE A 79 5.53 -11.01 0.55
C ILE A 79 6.57 -9.91 0.84
N VAL A 80 6.96 -9.13 -0.16
CA VAL A 80 7.93 -8.04 0.00
C VAL A 80 7.46 -7.03 1.04
N PHE A 81 6.22 -6.55 0.94
CA PHE A 81 5.68 -5.61 1.93
C PHE A 81 5.43 -6.24 3.29
N THR A 82 5.17 -7.56 3.36
CA THR A 82 5.08 -8.29 4.62
C THR A 82 6.43 -8.27 5.34
N ILE A 83 7.52 -8.59 4.63
CA ILE A 83 8.88 -8.59 5.19
C ILE A 83 9.26 -7.17 5.64
N ILE A 84 9.01 -6.16 4.80
CA ILE A 84 9.30 -4.76 5.12
C ILE A 84 8.57 -4.33 6.39
N ASN A 85 7.29 -4.67 6.56
CA ASN A 85 6.50 -4.27 7.73
C ASN A 85 6.63 -5.23 8.91
N PHE A 86 7.35 -6.34 8.78
CA PHE A 86 7.48 -7.35 9.86
C PHE A 86 8.07 -6.77 11.14
N HIS A 87 8.91 -5.73 11.04
CA HIS A 87 9.50 -5.05 12.19
C HIS A 87 8.44 -4.48 13.16
N PHE A 88 7.22 -4.15 12.70
CA PHE A 88 6.12 -3.72 13.58
C PHE A 88 5.68 -4.82 14.55
N PHE A 89 5.68 -6.10 14.13
CA PHE A 89 5.32 -7.19 15.04
C PHE A 89 6.34 -7.35 16.18
N LEU A 90 7.61 -7.09 15.90
CA LEU A 90 8.69 -7.26 16.87
C LEU A 90 8.71 -6.09 17.85
N PHE A 91 8.67 -4.85 17.34
CA PHE A 91 9.05 -3.68 18.12
C PHE A 91 7.90 -2.74 18.51
N ALA A 92 6.70 -2.86 17.91
CA ALA A 92 5.59 -1.99 18.28
C ALA A 92 5.01 -2.36 19.65
N CYS A 93 4.58 -1.34 20.40
CA CYS A 93 3.84 -1.43 21.66
C CYS A 93 4.58 -2.13 22.83
N TYR A 94 4.71 -1.45 23.96
CA TYR A 94 5.28 -1.99 25.20
C TYR A 94 4.56 -1.49 26.45
N TYR A 95 4.72 -2.21 27.56
CA TYR A 95 4.29 -1.72 28.87
C TYR A 95 5.35 -0.77 29.44
N ASN A 96 4.94 0.46 29.78
CA ASN A 96 5.78 1.40 30.52
C ASN A 96 5.93 0.96 31.98
N GLU A 97 6.92 1.50 32.67
CA GLU A 97 7.20 1.22 34.09
C GLU A 97 6.02 1.61 35.02
N HIS A 98 5.11 2.47 34.54
CA HIS A 98 3.88 2.86 35.22
C HIS A 98 2.67 1.93 34.92
N GLY A 99 2.87 0.83 34.19
CA GLY A 99 1.80 -0.10 33.81
C GLY A 99 0.89 0.39 32.69
N THR A 100 1.11 1.60 32.16
CA THR A 100 0.39 2.14 31.00
C THR A 100 0.97 1.57 29.71
N MET A 101 0.11 1.20 28.75
CA MET A 101 0.55 0.79 27.41
C MET A 101 0.96 2.01 26.59
N ASP A 102 2.14 1.95 26.00
CA ASP A 102 2.61 2.94 25.03
C ASP A 102 2.62 2.28 23.65
N ALA A 103 2.02 2.95 22.66
CA ALA A 103 1.98 2.48 21.27
C ALA A 103 3.33 2.69 20.54
N GLN A 104 4.26 3.45 21.15
CA GLN A 104 5.63 3.64 20.66
C GLN A 104 6.51 2.42 20.92
N ALA A 105 7.70 2.40 20.31
CA ALA A 105 8.70 1.36 20.56
C ALA A 105 9.69 1.82 21.63
N ARG A 106 9.99 0.94 22.59
CA ARG A 106 10.82 1.22 23.78
C ARG A 106 12.24 1.71 23.46
N HIS A 107 12.81 1.27 22.35
CA HIS A 107 14.24 1.42 22.06
C HIS A 107 14.56 2.23 20.79
N TYR A 108 13.54 2.66 20.03
CA TYR A 108 13.75 3.40 18.79
C TYR A 108 12.50 4.23 18.43
N GLN A 109 12.70 5.45 17.92
CA GLN A 109 11.61 6.23 17.34
C GLN A 109 11.23 5.68 15.96
N ILE A 110 10.49 4.57 15.95
CA ILE A 110 10.00 3.95 14.71
C ILE A 110 9.14 4.96 13.94
N TYR A 111 8.24 5.66 14.63
CA TYR A 111 7.22 6.46 13.99
C TYR A 111 7.77 7.67 13.20
N SER A 112 8.75 8.42 13.72
CA SER A 112 9.21 9.63 13.02
C SER A 112 9.92 9.31 11.70
N LEU A 113 10.83 8.33 11.69
CA LEU A 113 11.52 7.91 10.47
C LEU A 113 10.58 7.15 9.53
N TRP A 114 9.75 6.26 10.09
CA TRP A 114 8.85 5.44 9.30
C TRP A 114 7.73 6.23 8.65
N ASP A 115 7.27 7.33 9.26
CA ASP A 115 6.26 8.20 8.65
C ASP A 115 6.77 8.81 7.34
N TYR A 116 8.05 9.21 7.27
CA TYR A 116 8.65 9.67 6.01
C TYR A 116 8.78 8.55 4.98
N MET A 117 9.23 7.36 5.40
CA MET A 117 9.31 6.20 4.51
C MET A 117 7.93 5.82 3.98
N ASN A 118 6.92 5.83 4.84
CA ASN A 118 5.55 5.53 4.48
C ASN A 118 4.99 6.60 3.53
N LEU A 119 5.26 7.89 3.77
CA LEU A 119 4.88 8.94 2.84
C LEU A 119 5.47 8.70 1.43
N GLY A 120 6.74 8.33 1.35
CA GLY A 120 7.40 8.01 0.08
C GLY A 120 6.82 6.77 -0.60
N LEU A 121 6.77 5.64 0.12
CA LEU A 121 6.42 4.32 -0.43
C LEU A 121 4.93 4.13 -0.66
N TYR A 122 4.06 4.74 0.14
CA TYR A 122 2.61 4.60 0.01
C TYR A 122 1.98 5.73 -0.82
N ASN A 123 2.43 6.97 -0.66
CA ASN A 123 1.83 8.11 -1.37
C ASN A 123 2.64 8.53 -2.60
N CYS A 124 3.83 9.10 -2.40
CA CYS A 124 4.54 9.82 -3.46
C CYS A 124 4.92 8.92 -4.64
N ALA A 125 5.60 7.80 -4.37
CA ALA A 125 6.04 6.91 -5.45
C ALA A 125 4.85 6.26 -6.19
N PRO A 126 3.85 5.66 -5.51
CA PRO A 126 2.69 5.11 -6.21
C PRO A 126 1.92 6.15 -7.01
N PHE A 127 1.76 7.37 -6.49
CA PHE A 127 1.08 8.44 -7.20
C PHE A 127 1.81 8.84 -8.49
N ILE A 128 3.13 9.02 -8.44
CA ILE A 128 3.94 9.35 -9.61
C ILE A 128 3.84 8.23 -10.66
N PHE A 129 4.00 6.97 -10.26
CA PHE A 129 3.89 5.84 -11.20
C PHE A 129 2.49 5.73 -11.81
N MET A 130 1.44 5.92 -11.02
CA MET A 130 0.07 5.95 -11.54
C MET A 130 -0.12 7.07 -12.56
N ILE A 131 0.40 8.28 -12.33
CA ILE A 131 0.32 9.37 -13.32
C ILE A 131 1.02 8.97 -14.62
N VAL A 132 2.24 8.45 -14.53
CA VAL A 132 3.04 8.07 -15.71
C VAL A 132 2.31 7.00 -16.53
N PHE A 133 1.89 5.90 -15.90
CA PHE A 133 1.23 4.81 -16.61
C PHE A 133 -0.14 5.19 -17.17
N ASN A 134 -0.96 5.93 -16.41
CA ASN A 134 -2.25 6.38 -16.92
C ASN A 134 -2.11 7.40 -18.05
N SER A 135 -1.12 8.29 -18.01
CA SER A 135 -0.83 9.21 -19.12
C SER A 135 -0.41 8.46 -20.38
N GLY A 136 0.44 7.44 -20.23
CA GLY A 136 0.83 6.56 -21.34
C GLY A 136 -0.36 5.80 -21.95
N VAL A 137 -1.28 5.30 -21.11
CA VAL A 137 -2.53 4.66 -21.55
C VAL A 137 -3.37 5.62 -22.39
N ILE A 138 -3.60 6.84 -21.90
CA ILE A 138 -4.39 7.86 -22.60
C ILE A 138 -3.75 8.21 -23.95
N TYR A 139 -2.43 8.42 -23.97
CA TYR A 139 -1.68 8.72 -25.20
C TYR A 139 -1.86 7.61 -26.25
N HIS A 140 -1.67 6.35 -25.87
CA HIS A 140 -1.84 5.22 -26.79
C HIS A 140 -3.28 5.07 -27.30
N LEU A 141 -4.28 5.31 -26.44
CA LEU A 141 -5.69 5.26 -26.85
C LEU A 141 -6.03 6.35 -27.88
N ILE A 142 -5.52 7.56 -27.71
CA ILE A 142 -5.71 8.66 -28.67
C ILE A 142 -5.05 8.31 -30.00
N TYR A 143 -3.81 7.80 -29.97
CA TYR A 143 -3.09 7.39 -31.17
C TYR A 143 -3.83 6.29 -31.94
N LEU A 144 -4.27 5.23 -31.26
CA LEU A 144 -5.04 4.12 -31.86
C LEU A 144 -6.38 4.59 -32.45
N ARG A 145 -7.03 5.58 -31.83
CA ARG A 145 -8.26 6.17 -32.36
C ARG A 145 -8.00 6.91 -33.66
N GLN A 146 -6.94 7.73 -33.73
CA GLN A 146 -6.57 8.48 -34.92
C GLN A 146 -6.23 7.55 -36.09
N THR A 147 -5.44 6.49 -35.88
CA THR A 147 -5.08 5.55 -36.96
C THR A 147 -6.31 4.81 -37.50
N ASN A 148 -7.23 4.39 -36.63
CA ASN A 148 -8.47 3.72 -37.05
C ASN A 148 -9.42 4.65 -37.81
N THR A 149 -9.46 5.95 -37.50
CA THR A 149 -10.26 6.92 -38.25
C THR A 149 -9.69 7.15 -39.64
N ILE A 150 -8.37 7.26 -39.78
CA ILE A 150 -7.71 7.43 -41.09
C ILE A 150 -7.92 6.20 -41.99
N GLN A 151 -7.87 4.99 -41.43
CA GLN A 151 -8.03 3.75 -42.21
C GLN A 151 -9.48 3.50 -42.68
N LYS A 152 -10.47 4.21 -42.13
CA LYS A 152 -11.89 4.10 -42.50
C LYS A 152 -12.37 5.21 -43.45
N SER A 153 -11.53 6.20 -43.74
CA SER A 153 -11.81 7.24 -44.75
C SER A 153 -11.24 6.88 -46.11
#